data_AF-A0AAD7UII8-F1
#
_entry.id   AF-A0AAD7UII8-F1
#
_cell.length_a   1.000
_cell.length_b   1.000
_cell.length_c   1.000
_cell.angle_alpha   90.00
_cell.angle_beta   90.00
_cell.angle_gamma   90.00
#
_symmetry.space_group_name_H-M   'P 1'
#
loop_
_entity.id
_entity.type
_entity.pdbx_description
1 polymer ?
#
loop_
_entity_poly.entity_id
_entity_poly.type
_entity_poly.pdbx_seq_one_letter_code
_entity_poly.pdbx_strand_id
1 'polypeptide(L)'
;MIRHTAGFPTRSGYFFLLRALVQPPEPLVKKVFATLLDSYYEWLESPDFNKDDLDLATKQFVEVVEHLAVVLCQDLAVLYGKMKHFHVFSHAPFNDDAYGFLTFRQELLQAMTDQGANQLQRTAEAAQERGDEKCAAFAREVLGSVATMLEQHKAPGYRQNGFLLAQRQSARSERQKPQV
;
A
#
# COMPACT_ATOMS: atom_id res chain seq x y z
N MET A 1 17.25 15.28 6.44
CA MET A 1 18.44 14.49 6.06
C MET A 1 18.10 13.02 5.82
N ILE A 2 17.44 12.33 6.78
CA ILE A 2 17.10 10.89 6.71
C ILE A 2 16.28 10.48 5.46
N ARG A 3 15.33 11.30 4.99
CA ARG A 3 14.51 10.98 3.80
C ARG A 3 15.32 10.93 2.50
N HIS A 4 16.23 11.87 2.31
CA HIS A 4 17.07 11.93 1.11
C HIS A 4 18.01 10.72 1.05
N THR A 5 18.59 10.33 2.19
CA THR A 5 19.44 9.13 2.28
C THR A 5 18.66 7.83 2.11
N ALA A 6 17.37 7.82 2.46
CA ALA A 6 16.46 6.69 2.22
C ALA A 6 15.82 6.70 0.81
N GLY A 7 16.27 7.57 -0.10
CA GLY A 7 15.80 7.63 -1.50
C GLY A 7 14.44 8.31 -1.70
N PHE A 8 13.87 8.94 -0.66
CA PHE A 8 12.62 9.68 -0.80
C PHE A 8 12.85 11.08 -1.35
N PRO A 9 11.97 11.57 -2.25
CA PRO A 9 12.06 12.92 -2.77
C PRO A 9 11.90 13.95 -1.65
N THR A 10 12.81 14.94 -1.63
CA THR A 10 12.83 16.06 -0.68
C THR A 10 11.76 17.12 -0.95
N ARG A 11 10.96 16.97 -2.02
CA ARG A 11 9.86 17.88 -2.35
C ARG A 11 8.79 17.89 -1.25
N SER A 12 8.30 19.10 -0.94
CA SER A 12 7.15 19.31 -0.07
C SER A 12 5.93 18.58 -0.63
N GLY A 13 5.18 17.88 0.24
CA GLY A 13 3.97 17.12 -0.11
C GLY A 13 4.16 15.60 -0.21
N TYR A 14 5.39 15.10 -0.28
CA TYR A 14 5.70 13.66 -0.32
C TYR A 14 5.95 13.04 1.07
N PHE A 15 5.33 13.60 2.11
CA PHE A 15 5.61 13.25 3.50
C PHE A 15 5.04 11.89 3.91
N PHE A 16 4.02 11.39 3.20
CA PHE A 16 3.26 10.21 3.62
C PHE A 16 3.59 9.00 2.74
N LEU A 17 3.88 7.87 3.40
CA LEU A 17 3.93 6.58 2.75
C LEU A 17 2.49 6.14 2.46
N LEU A 18 2.12 6.04 1.18
CA LEU A 18 0.77 5.61 0.77
C LEU A 18 0.39 4.25 1.38
N ARG A 19 1.38 3.37 1.56
CA ARG A 19 1.21 2.06 2.22
C ARG A 19 0.83 2.13 3.70
N ALA A 20 1.03 3.28 4.35
CA ALA A 20 0.76 3.48 5.77
C ALA A 20 -0.55 4.25 6.05
N LEU A 21 -1.45 4.35 5.06
CA LEU A 21 -2.75 5.02 5.21
C LEU A 21 -3.72 4.24 6.08
N VAL A 22 -3.65 2.92 6.01
CA VAL A 22 -4.50 2.00 6.77
C VAL A 22 -3.60 1.16 7.65
N GLN A 23 -3.96 1.03 8.92
CA GLN A 23 -3.24 0.15 9.84
C GLN A 23 -3.70 -1.29 9.62
N PRO A 24 -2.77 -2.27 9.55
CA PRO A 24 -3.14 -3.67 9.48
C PRO A 24 -3.88 -4.10 10.74
N PRO A 25 -4.83 -5.04 10.63
CA PRO A 25 -5.59 -5.54 11.77
C PRO A 25 -4.65 -6.24 12.76
N GLU A 26 -4.90 -6.05 14.06
CA GLU A 26 -4.06 -6.60 15.13
C GLU A 26 -3.87 -8.13 15.05
N PRO A 27 -4.89 -8.95 14.74
CA PRO A 27 -4.70 -10.41 14.58
C PRO A 27 -3.72 -10.77 13.47
N LEU A 28 -3.66 -9.99 12.39
CA LEU A 28 -2.71 -10.20 11.30
C LEU A 28 -1.28 -9.92 11.76
N VAL A 29 -1.07 -8.76 12.39
CA VAL A 29 0.27 -8.35 12.86
C VAL A 29 0.81 -9.32 13.89
N LYS A 30 -0.01 -9.75 14.85
CA LYS A 30 0.38 -10.74 15.88
C LYS A 30 0.80 -12.09 15.29
N LYS A 31 0.27 -12.47 14.12
CA LYS A 31 0.69 -13.69 13.45
C LYS A 31 1.99 -13.57 12.67
N VAL A 32 2.40 -12.36 12.34
CA VAL A 32 3.71 -12.10 11.74
C VAL A 32 4.77 -12.17 12.85
N PHE A 33 5.73 -13.08 12.69
CA PHE A 33 6.73 -13.41 13.73
C PHE A 33 6.17 -14.00 15.03
N ALA A 34 4.98 -14.63 14.99
CA ALA A 34 4.33 -15.23 16.16
C ALA A 34 5.29 -16.07 17.02
N THR A 35 6.05 -16.99 16.41
CA THR A 35 6.99 -17.85 17.14
C THR A 35 7.99 -17.07 18.01
N LEU A 36 8.49 -15.93 17.50
CA LEU A 36 9.45 -15.12 18.24
C LEU A 36 8.76 -14.30 19.32
N LEU A 37 7.66 -13.62 18.98
CA LEU A 37 6.93 -12.75 19.91
C LEU A 37 6.26 -13.56 21.03
N ASP A 38 5.60 -14.66 20.69
CA ASP A 38 4.96 -15.56 21.67
C ASP A 38 6.01 -16.10 22.65
N SER A 39 7.17 -16.56 22.18
CA SER A 39 8.26 -17.04 23.06
C SER A 39 8.79 -15.96 24.00
N TYR A 40 8.85 -14.71 23.54
CA TYR A 40 9.28 -13.58 24.35
C TYR A 40 8.25 -13.24 25.43
N TYR A 41 6.97 -13.18 25.07
CA TYR A 41 5.89 -12.90 26.01
C TYR A 41 5.70 -14.02 27.03
N GLU A 42 5.81 -15.28 26.61
CA GLU A 42 5.82 -16.45 27.52
C GLU A 42 7.00 -16.38 28.50
N TRP A 43 8.19 -15.99 28.02
CA TRP A 43 9.35 -15.79 28.89
C TRP A 43 9.12 -14.67 29.92
N LEU A 44 8.50 -13.55 29.53
CA LEU A 44 8.16 -12.45 30.45
C LEU A 44 7.14 -12.85 31.51
N GLU A 45 6.23 -13.77 31.20
CA GLU A 45 5.22 -14.29 32.12
C GLU A 45 5.70 -15.47 32.97
N SER A 46 6.91 -15.99 32.69
CA SER A 46 7.50 -17.11 33.42
C SER A 46 7.69 -16.77 34.90
N PRO A 47 7.43 -17.72 35.82
CA PRO A 47 7.71 -17.53 37.25
C PRO A 47 9.20 -17.32 37.54
N ASP A 48 10.08 -17.72 36.62
CA ASP A 48 11.54 -17.54 36.73
C ASP A 48 12.01 -16.18 36.20
N PHE A 49 11.11 -15.35 35.64
CA PHE A 49 11.48 -14.05 35.11
C PHE A 49 11.76 -13.05 36.22
N ASN A 50 12.99 -12.53 36.26
CA ASN A 50 13.34 -11.38 37.07
C ASN A 50 13.40 -10.12 36.20
N LYS A 51 12.76 -9.04 36.63
CA LYS A 51 12.79 -7.74 35.93
C LYS A 51 14.19 -7.15 35.82
N ASP A 52 15.09 -7.50 36.74
CA ASP A 52 16.48 -7.06 36.69
C ASP A 52 17.28 -7.74 35.58
N ASP A 53 16.78 -8.87 35.05
CA ASP A 53 17.36 -9.59 33.90
C ASP A 53 16.84 -9.06 32.56
N LEU A 54 15.95 -8.06 32.57
CA LEU A 54 15.39 -7.49 31.35
C LEU A 54 16.42 -6.60 30.64
N ASP A 55 17.10 -7.18 29.67
CA ASP A 55 17.98 -6.46 28.77
C ASP A 55 17.21 -5.43 27.93
N LEU A 56 17.62 -4.16 28.05
CA LEU A 56 17.05 -3.05 27.30
C LEU A 56 17.17 -3.26 25.79
N ALA A 57 18.27 -3.87 25.33
CA ALA A 57 18.45 -4.13 23.90
C ALA A 57 17.44 -5.16 23.38
N THR A 58 17.17 -6.21 24.16
CA THR A 58 16.13 -7.20 23.86
C THR A 58 14.75 -6.56 23.76
N LYS A 59 14.36 -5.71 24.72
CA LYS A 59 13.08 -4.99 24.66
C LYS A 59 12.98 -4.13 23.39
N GLN A 60 14.02 -3.33 23.11
CA GLN A 60 14.04 -2.48 21.91
C GLN A 60 14.01 -3.29 20.62
N PHE A 61 14.69 -4.44 20.60
CA PHE A 61 14.65 -5.35 19.45
C PHE A 61 13.23 -5.86 19.19
N VAL A 62 12.50 -6.27 20.23
CA VAL A 62 11.09 -6.69 20.10
C VAL A 62 10.22 -5.56 19.54
N GLU A 63 10.37 -4.34 20.05
CA GLU A 63 9.66 -3.16 19.53
C GLU A 63 9.95 -2.93 18.02
N VAL A 64 11.20 -3.13 17.58
CA VAL A 64 11.56 -3.06 16.16
C VAL A 64 10.90 -4.18 15.36
N VAL A 65 10.86 -5.40 15.87
CA VAL A 65 10.23 -6.55 15.19
C VAL A 65 8.72 -6.34 15.03
N GLU A 66 8.05 -5.82 16.05
CA GLU A 66 6.62 -5.48 15.99
C GLU A 66 6.35 -4.40 14.93
N HIS A 67 7.21 -3.37 14.87
CA HIS A 67 7.09 -2.35 13.83
C HIS A 67 7.35 -2.93 12.43
N LEU A 68 8.33 -3.83 12.31
CA LEU A 68 8.64 -4.51 11.05
C LEU A 68 7.46 -5.37 10.58
N ALA A 69 6.75 -6.04 11.50
CA ALA A 69 5.56 -6.82 11.17
C ALA A 69 4.47 -5.95 10.51
N VAL A 70 4.22 -4.75 11.04
CA VAL A 70 3.28 -3.78 10.45
C VAL A 70 3.71 -3.39 9.04
N VAL A 71 4.97 -3.00 8.87
CA VAL A 71 5.51 -2.59 7.55
C VAL A 71 5.43 -3.74 6.54
N LEU A 72 5.73 -4.96 6.97
CA LEU A 72 5.68 -6.15 6.13
C LEU A 72 4.25 -6.44 5.67
N CYS A 73 3.25 -6.35 6.55
CA CYS A 73 1.83 -6.47 6.16
C CYS A 73 1.42 -5.44 5.11
N GLN A 74 1.78 -4.17 5.32
CA GLN A 74 1.48 -3.07 4.40
C GLN A 74 2.12 -3.29 3.02
N ASP A 75 3.41 -3.65 2.99
CA ASP A 75 4.13 -3.89 1.73
C ASP A 75 3.61 -5.13 1.01
N LEU A 76 3.35 -6.22 1.73
CA LEU A 76 2.80 -7.44 1.15
C LEU A 76 1.40 -7.25 0.60
N ALA A 77 0.54 -6.45 1.23
CA ALA A 77 -0.78 -6.12 0.69
C ALA A 77 -0.68 -5.44 -0.69
N VAL A 78 0.26 -4.51 -0.85
CA VAL A 78 0.54 -3.86 -2.14
C VAL A 78 1.14 -4.84 -3.14
N LEU A 79 2.09 -5.69 -2.70
CA LEU A 79 2.78 -6.64 -3.57
C LEU A 79 1.90 -7.81 -4.03
N TYR A 80 0.90 -8.21 -3.25
CA TYR A 80 0.01 -9.33 -3.57
C TYR A 80 -0.64 -9.19 -4.94
N GLY A 81 -1.00 -7.98 -5.36
CA GLY A 81 -1.58 -7.74 -6.69
C GLY A 81 -0.60 -8.00 -7.85
N LYS A 82 0.71 -7.83 -7.61
CA LYS A 82 1.76 -7.90 -8.62
C LYS A 82 2.46 -9.26 -8.65
N MET A 83 2.61 -9.91 -7.49
CA MET A 83 3.48 -11.07 -7.31
C MET A 83 2.84 -12.16 -6.46
N LYS A 84 1.65 -12.63 -6.86
CA LYS A 84 0.91 -13.70 -6.16
C LYS A 84 1.68 -15.02 -5.98
N HIS A 85 2.72 -15.24 -6.80
CA HIS A 85 3.53 -16.45 -6.79
C HIS A 85 4.61 -16.44 -5.69
N PHE A 86 4.76 -15.35 -4.93
CA PHE A 86 5.71 -15.31 -3.84
C PHE A 86 5.33 -16.30 -2.75
N HIS A 87 6.34 -17.01 -2.25
CA HIS A 87 6.14 -18.10 -1.29
C HIS A 87 5.47 -17.64 0.01
N VAL A 88 5.68 -16.38 0.40
CA VAL A 88 5.05 -15.78 1.59
C VAL A 88 3.52 -15.86 1.55
N PHE A 89 2.90 -15.85 0.36
CA PHE A 89 1.45 -15.95 0.18
C PHE A 89 0.93 -17.39 0.21
N SER A 90 1.82 -18.39 0.32
CA SER A 90 1.44 -19.80 0.51
C SER A 90 1.28 -20.18 1.98
N HIS A 91 1.65 -19.29 2.90
CA HIS A 91 1.69 -19.55 4.34
C HIS A 91 0.79 -18.58 5.11
N ALA A 92 0.29 -19.03 6.27
CA ALA A 92 -0.36 -18.15 7.22
C ALA A 92 0.62 -17.05 7.69
N PRO A 93 0.14 -15.83 7.95
CA PRO A 93 -1.26 -15.39 7.91
C PRO A 93 -1.74 -14.83 6.54
N PHE A 94 -1.00 -15.06 5.45
CA PHE A 94 -1.23 -14.40 4.16
C PHE A 94 -1.91 -15.26 3.09
N ASN A 95 -2.11 -16.55 3.36
CA ASN A 95 -2.68 -17.52 2.43
C ASN A 95 -4.21 -17.50 2.37
N ASP A 96 -4.88 -16.94 3.38
CA ASP A 96 -6.33 -16.79 3.46
C ASP A 96 -6.73 -15.48 4.17
N ASP A 97 -8.03 -15.28 4.40
CA ASP A 97 -8.56 -14.10 5.11
C ASP A 97 -8.90 -14.38 6.59
N ALA A 98 -8.45 -15.51 7.16
CA ALA A 98 -8.73 -15.85 8.56
C ALA A 98 -8.20 -14.78 9.54
N TYR A 99 -7.12 -14.09 9.15
CA TYR A 99 -6.52 -13.00 9.90
C TYR A 99 -6.81 -11.61 9.29
N GLY A 100 -7.69 -11.52 8.29
CA GLY A 100 -8.12 -10.27 7.66
C GLY A 100 -7.13 -9.66 6.66
N PHE A 101 -6.19 -10.46 6.10
CA PHE A 101 -5.19 -9.96 5.15
C PHE A 101 -5.80 -9.45 3.83
N LEU A 102 -6.75 -10.19 3.25
CA LEU A 102 -7.37 -9.82 1.98
C LEU A 102 -8.29 -8.62 2.14
N THR A 103 -9.03 -8.56 3.25
CA THR A 103 -9.87 -7.42 3.62
C THR A 103 -9.02 -6.16 3.83
N PHE A 104 -7.99 -6.23 4.67
CA PHE A 104 -7.04 -5.14 4.88
C PHE A 104 -6.42 -4.65 3.57
N ARG A 105 -6.01 -5.58 2.70
CA ARG A 105 -5.44 -5.23 1.40
C ARG A 105 -6.42 -4.42 0.57
N GLN A 106 -7.69 -4.81 0.52
CA GLN A 106 -8.69 -4.11 -0.27
C GLN A 106 -8.89 -2.68 0.25
N GLU A 107 -8.99 -2.51 1.58
CA GLU A 107 -9.10 -1.21 2.22
C GLU A 107 -7.90 -0.32 1.94
N LEU A 108 -6.69 -0.85 2.08
CA LEU A 108 -5.45 -0.12 1.81
C LEU A 108 -5.39 0.35 0.35
N LEU A 109 -5.70 -0.51 -0.61
CA LEU A 109 -5.68 -0.15 -2.03
C LEU A 109 -6.74 0.90 -2.36
N GLN A 110 -7.91 0.84 -1.75
CA GLN A 110 -8.94 1.87 -1.90
C GLN A 110 -8.43 3.21 -1.34
N ALA A 111 -7.91 3.23 -0.11
CA ALA A 111 -7.37 4.44 0.52
C ALA A 111 -6.23 5.06 -0.28
N MET A 112 -5.31 4.24 -0.80
CA MET A 112 -4.22 4.70 -1.68
C MET A 112 -4.76 5.35 -2.95
N THR A 113 -5.82 4.78 -3.53
CA THR A 113 -6.40 5.30 -4.76
C THR A 113 -7.16 6.59 -4.51
N ASP A 114 -7.92 6.67 -3.42
CA ASP A 114 -8.64 7.87 -3.01
C ASP A 114 -7.67 9.02 -2.72
N GLN A 115 -6.55 8.74 -2.03
CA GLN A 115 -5.52 9.75 -1.83
C GLN A 115 -4.89 10.22 -3.15
N GLY A 116 -4.61 9.28 -4.07
CA GLY A 116 -4.10 9.61 -5.41
C GLY A 116 -5.08 10.49 -6.20
N ALA A 117 -6.37 10.17 -6.16
CA ALA A 117 -7.42 10.94 -6.79
C ALA A 117 -7.53 12.35 -6.19
N ASN A 118 -7.51 12.47 -4.86
CA ASN A 118 -7.52 13.76 -4.17
C ASN A 118 -6.31 14.63 -4.53
N GLN A 119 -5.12 14.03 -4.69
CA GLN A 119 -3.93 14.76 -5.14
C GLN A 119 -4.07 15.23 -6.59
N LEU A 120 -4.55 14.37 -7.48
CA LEU A 120 -4.78 14.72 -8.89
C LEU A 120 -5.81 15.85 -9.03
N GLN A 121 -6.89 15.80 -8.24
CA GLN A 121 -7.92 16.84 -8.25
C GLN A 121 -7.37 18.20 -7.78
N ARG A 122 -6.60 18.23 -6.68
CA ARG A 122 -5.91 19.45 -6.23
C ARG A 122 -4.95 20.00 -7.27
N THR A 123 -4.24 19.12 -7.99
CA THR A 123 -3.36 19.57 -9.09
C THR A 123 -4.14 20.11 -10.29
N ALA A 124 -5.31 19.56 -10.59
CA ALA A 124 -6.19 20.04 -11.65
C ALA A 124 -6.72 21.45 -11.32
N GLU A 125 -7.18 21.65 -10.09
CA GLU A 125 -7.66 22.93 -9.57
C GLU A 125 -6.54 23.99 -9.61
N ALA A 126 -5.36 23.67 -9.07
CA ALA A 126 -4.20 24.58 -9.13
C ALA A 126 -3.70 24.84 -10.57
N ALA A 127 -3.87 23.91 -11.50
CA ALA A 127 -3.54 24.13 -12.91
C ALA A 127 -4.54 25.07 -13.60
N GLN A 128 -5.84 24.91 -13.28
CA GLN A 128 -6.91 25.77 -13.78
C GLN A 128 -6.78 27.20 -13.26
N GLU A 129 -6.43 27.39 -11.98
CA GLU A 129 -6.11 28.71 -11.40
C GLU A 129 -4.93 29.41 -12.10
N ARG A 130 -3.99 28.62 -12.66
CA ARG A 130 -2.84 29.14 -13.42
C ARG A 130 -3.12 29.31 -14.92
N GLY A 131 -4.33 28.99 -15.38
CA GLY A 131 -4.70 29.04 -16.79
C GLY A 131 -4.09 27.93 -17.66
N ASP A 132 -3.58 26.85 -17.07
CA ASP A 132 -3.05 25.68 -17.80
C ASP A 132 -4.15 24.66 -18.07
N GLU A 133 -4.99 24.95 -19.07
CA GLU A 133 -6.12 24.11 -19.46
C GLU A 133 -5.72 22.69 -19.89
N LYS A 134 -4.52 22.53 -20.47
CA LYS A 134 -4.02 21.22 -20.92
C LYS A 134 -3.71 20.32 -19.73
N CYS A 135 -3.05 20.86 -18.71
CA CYS A 135 -2.75 20.12 -17.50
C CYS A 135 -4.02 19.80 -16.70
N ALA A 136 -4.99 20.73 -16.64
CA ALA A 136 -6.28 20.50 -15.99
C ALA A 136 -7.16 19.47 -16.72
N ALA A 137 -7.15 19.45 -18.06
CA ALA A 137 -7.86 18.45 -18.85
C ALA A 137 -7.26 17.05 -18.68
N PHE A 138 -5.92 16.95 -18.71
CA PHE A 138 -5.21 15.69 -18.50
C PHE A 138 -5.48 15.09 -17.10
N ALA A 139 -5.44 15.91 -16.05
CA ALA A 139 -5.72 15.43 -14.69
C ALA A 139 -7.15 14.88 -14.56
N ARG A 140 -8.15 15.51 -15.19
CA ARG A 140 -9.54 15.03 -15.23
C ARG A 140 -9.69 13.72 -16.00
N GLU A 141 -9.00 13.57 -17.13
CA GLU A 141 -8.98 12.32 -17.91
C GLU A 141 -8.42 11.15 -17.07
N VAL A 142 -7.32 11.40 -16.35
CA VAL A 142 -6.70 10.39 -15.48
C VAL A 142 -7.63 10.01 -14.32
N LEU A 143 -8.31 10.98 -13.69
CA LEU A 143 -9.28 10.72 -12.62
C LEU A 143 -10.42 9.81 -13.09
N GLY A 144 -10.98 10.07 -14.27
CA GLY A 144 -12.02 9.21 -14.86
C GLY A 144 -11.55 7.77 -15.08
N SER A 145 -10.34 7.59 -15.62
CA SER A 145 -9.77 6.26 -15.86
C SER A 145 -9.51 5.48 -14.56
N VAL A 146 -9.07 6.16 -13.50
CA VAL A 146 -8.84 5.55 -12.18
C VAL A 146 -10.15 5.10 -11.53
N ALA A 147 -11.22 5.90 -11.63
CA ALA A 147 -12.55 5.52 -11.14
C ALA A 147 -13.06 4.24 -11.82
N THR A 148 -12.92 4.15 -13.15
CA THR A 148 -13.31 2.94 -13.90
C THR A 148 -12.46 1.71 -13.51
N MET A 149 -11.17 1.90 -13.23
CA MET A 149 -10.28 0.80 -12.80
C MET A 149 -10.67 0.26 -11.41
N LEU A 150 -11.07 1.13 -10.49
CA LEU A 150 -11.54 0.73 -9.16
C LEU A 150 -12.84 -0.07 -9.21
N GLU A 151 -13.80 0.37 -10.02
CA GLU A 151 -15.05 -0.37 -10.24
C GLU A 151 -14.77 -1.77 -10.82
N GLN A 152 -13.82 -1.85 -11.75
CA GLN A 152 -13.36 -3.11 -12.34
C GLN A 152 -12.69 -4.05 -11.33
N HIS A 153 -11.95 -3.52 -10.36
CA HIS A 153 -11.33 -4.33 -9.30
C HIS A 153 -12.31 -4.86 -8.25
N LYS A 154 -13.49 -4.24 -8.12
CA LYS A 154 -14.58 -4.69 -7.24
C LYS A 154 -15.41 -5.84 -7.85
N ALA A 155 -15.28 -6.10 -9.15
CA ALA A 155 -16.03 -7.16 -9.82
C ALA A 155 -15.44 -8.56 -9.52
N PRO A 156 -16.25 -9.53 -9.06
CA PRO A 156 -15.78 -10.90 -8.83
C PRO A 156 -15.45 -11.56 -10.17
N GLY A 157 -14.16 -11.82 -10.42
CA GLY A 157 -13.70 -12.56 -11.61
C GLY A 157 -12.75 -11.82 -12.55
N TYR A 158 -11.87 -10.93 -12.05
CA TYR A 158 -11.00 -10.14 -12.92
C TYR A 158 -9.97 -10.99 -13.69
N ARG A 159 -10.26 -11.23 -14.98
CA ARG A 159 -9.28 -11.65 -16.01
C ARG A 159 -8.45 -10.44 -16.44
N GLN A 160 -7.15 -10.65 -16.50
CA GLN A 160 -6.12 -9.64 -16.77
C GLN A 160 -6.34 -8.76 -18.02
N ASN A 161 -6.13 -7.45 -17.84
CA ASN A 161 -5.35 -6.51 -18.65
C ASN A 161 -5.58 -6.35 -20.17
N GLY A 162 -6.56 -6.98 -20.81
CA GLY A 162 -6.84 -6.75 -22.24
C GLY A 162 -7.43 -5.36 -22.53
N PHE A 163 -8.38 -4.92 -21.71
CA PHE A 163 -9.15 -3.70 -21.96
C PHE A 163 -8.33 -2.41 -21.78
N LEU A 164 -7.48 -2.35 -20.76
CA LEU A 164 -6.66 -1.16 -20.46
C LEU A 164 -5.52 -0.96 -21.48
N LEU A 165 -4.98 -2.05 -22.02
CA LEU A 165 -4.03 -2.01 -23.14
C LEU A 165 -4.71 -1.50 -24.41
N ALA A 166 -5.93 -1.96 -24.70
CA ALA A 166 -6.71 -1.47 -25.83
C ALA A 166 -7.05 0.03 -25.68
N GLN A 167 -7.53 0.48 -24.52
CA GLN A 167 -7.82 1.90 -24.28
C GLN A 167 -6.58 2.79 -24.40
N ARG A 168 -5.42 2.34 -23.87
CA ARG A 168 -4.16 3.08 -24.02
C ARG A 168 -3.68 3.13 -25.47
N GLN A 169 -3.88 2.07 -26.24
CA GLN A 169 -3.53 2.03 -27.66
C GLN A 169 -4.45 2.94 -28.48
N SER A 170 -5.75 2.97 -28.19
CA SER A 170 -6.73 3.86 -28.83
C SER A 170 -6.46 5.34 -28.53
N ALA A 171 -6.18 5.69 -27.27
CA ALA A 171 -5.84 7.07 -26.91
C ALA A 171 -4.53 7.53 -27.56
N ARG A 172 -3.58 6.61 -27.79
CA ARG A 172 -2.30 6.91 -28.44
C ARG A 172 -2.44 7.09 -29.95
N SER A 173 -3.33 6.33 -30.59
CA SER A 173 -3.61 6.45 -32.03
C SER A 173 -4.44 7.69 -32.36
N GLU A 174 -5.31 8.14 -31.46
CA GLU A 174 -6.04 9.41 -31.61
C GLU A 174 -5.12 10.63 -31.53
N ARG A 175 -4.10 10.59 -30.67
CA ARG A 175 -3.09 11.67 -30.56
C ARG A 175 -2.12 11.75 -31.75
N GLN A 176 -2.07 10.70 -32.59
CA GLN A 176 -1.19 10.64 -33.77
C GLN A 176 -1.87 11.01 -35.09
N LYS A 177 -3.18 11.30 -35.09
CA LYS A 177 -3.85 11.78 -36.31
C LYS A 177 -3.39 13.22 -36.61
N PRO A 178 -2.81 13.50 -37.79
CA PRO A 178 -2.50 14.87 -38.19
C PRO A 178 -3.82 15.62 -38.39
N GLN A 179 -3.89 16.84 -37.83
CA GLN A 179 -5.00 17.76 -38.09
C GLN A 179 -4.96 18.14 -39.57
N VAL A 180 -6.01 17.74 -40.31
CA VAL A 180 -6.28 18.19 -41.68
C VAL A 180 -7.08 19.48 -41.60
#